data_AF-A0A6L7PUE0-F1
#
_entry.id   AF-A0A6L7PUE0-F1
#
_cell.length_a   1.000
_cell.length_b   1.000
_cell.length_c   1.000
_cell.angle_alpha   90.00
_cell.angle_beta   90.00
_cell.angle_gamma   90.00
#
_symmetry.space_group_name_H-M   'P 1'
#
loop_
_entity.id
_entity.type
_entity.pdbx_description
1 polymer ?
#
loop_
_entity_poly.entity_id
_entity_poly.type
_entity_poly.pdbx_seq_one_letter_code
_entity_poly.pdbx_strand_id
1 'polypeptide(L)'
;MSLVLGGDSAGDICVHCNFAHSKGRPHQCECLHANSLDSGSVHRIGSAHYGRCRSEFSIIAEKPFAIEVPFLWYTKSDVVASLTGAGHGLLLPSSVSCSHTYNSGTNATHCGECFQCLDRRIGIYGAGAYQWDNESLYATNIITSSIPSAEGKTIAVDYLRQAANFSNWNQRYFYSQMLDELQMLLGWVPGYEDENELVDKIWDLCSRHGGQVARALRRMRELHEGVFSPLAPDSLLKVVSDREFLKAPIERLVTSIENCLESALPKLFQSVRPANEADLNDKIEGLLDAWRDDLLREHPSVPFGRAGVVPDFSLDRGHLLIEGKYIRGATTPSRITEGMAADLTKYPQEAHILFVVYDPDSAIVDRARLKRDFESRGRCTVCVLP
;
A
#
# COMPACT_ATOMS: atom_id res chain seq x y z
N MET A 1 -38.76 7.66 8.66
CA MET A 1 -39.50 7.49 9.93
C MET A 1 -39.22 8.73 10.75
N SER A 2 -40.20 9.61 10.91
CA SER A 2 -40.08 10.90 11.60
C SER A 2 -39.86 10.72 13.10
N LEU A 3 -39.08 11.62 13.71
CA LEU A 3 -39.33 12.02 15.10
C LEU A 3 -39.00 13.51 15.26
N VAL A 4 -39.94 14.22 15.87
CA VAL A 4 -39.88 15.60 16.36
C VAL A 4 -39.83 15.55 17.90
N LEU A 5 -39.43 16.67 18.51
CA LEU A 5 -39.39 17.07 19.93
C LEU A 5 -37.97 16.93 20.53
N GLY A 6 -37.36 17.92 21.20
CA GLY A 6 -37.78 19.22 21.69
C GLY A 6 -36.96 19.55 22.95
N GLY A 7 -36.64 20.83 23.19
CA GLY A 7 -36.35 21.35 24.54
C GLY A 7 -34.87 21.40 24.99
N ASP A 8 -34.46 22.62 25.30
CA ASP A 8 -33.25 23.08 26.01
C ASP A 8 -32.49 22.04 26.87
N SER A 9 -31.28 21.74 26.44
CA SER A 9 -30.11 21.55 27.31
C SER A 9 -28.85 21.63 26.44
N ALA A 10 -27.80 22.24 26.96
CA ALA A 10 -26.51 22.41 26.28
C ALA A 10 -26.02 21.08 25.70
N GLY A 11 -26.10 20.95 24.38
CA GLY A 11 -25.60 19.80 23.62
C GLY A 11 -24.45 20.25 22.75
N ASP A 12 -23.25 19.82 23.10
CA ASP A 12 -22.05 19.97 22.27
C ASP A 12 -22.27 19.28 20.93
N ILE A 13 -22.22 20.06 19.85
CA ILE A 13 -22.36 19.56 18.48
C ILE A 13 -20.99 19.09 18.03
N CYS A 14 -20.73 17.79 18.14
CA CYS A 14 -19.63 17.14 17.44
C CYS A 14 -20.01 17.03 15.95
N VAL A 15 -19.42 17.88 15.10
CA VAL A 15 -19.65 17.85 13.65
C VAL A 15 -18.87 16.68 13.04
N HIS A 16 -19.50 15.51 12.96
CA HIS A 16 -19.10 14.49 11.98
C HIS A 16 -19.64 14.91 10.61
N CYS A 17 -18.75 15.43 9.76
CA CYS A 17 -19.10 15.81 8.39
C CYS A 17 -19.25 14.54 7.52
N ASN A 18 -20.46 13.95 7.52
CA ASN A 18 -20.91 13.02 6.48
C ASN A 18 -21.87 13.78 5.56
N PHE A 19 -21.35 14.40 4.51
CA PHE A 19 -22.21 14.99 3.48
C PHE A 19 -22.80 13.89 2.59
N ALA A 20 -24.04 13.51 2.88
CA ALA A 20 -24.89 12.80 1.94
C ALA A 20 -25.41 13.80 0.88
N HIS A 21 -25.02 13.62 -0.39
CA HIS A 21 -25.53 14.42 -1.50
C HIS A 21 -27.04 14.18 -1.71
N SER A 22 -27.87 15.16 -1.39
CA SER A 22 -29.24 15.26 -1.90
C SER A 22 -29.26 16.10 -3.18
N LYS A 23 -30.04 15.66 -4.16
CA LYS A 23 -30.11 16.22 -5.52
C LYS A 23 -30.74 17.63 -5.51
N GLY A 24 -30.03 18.64 -6.02
CA GLY A 24 -30.65 19.93 -6.37
C GLY A 24 -29.73 21.14 -6.54
N ARG A 25 -29.21 21.33 -7.75
CA ARG A 25 -28.53 22.52 -8.33
C ARG A 25 -27.11 22.90 -7.82
N PRO A 26 -26.22 23.37 -8.72
CA PRO A 26 -24.79 23.43 -8.45
C PRO A 26 -24.42 24.82 -7.93
N HIS A 27 -24.00 24.90 -6.66
CA HIS A 27 -23.00 25.87 -6.28
C HIS A 27 -21.66 25.16 -6.39
N GLN A 28 -20.85 25.54 -7.38
CA GLN A 28 -19.47 25.10 -7.51
C GLN A 28 -18.69 25.65 -6.31
N CYS A 29 -18.61 24.86 -5.25
CA CYS A 29 -17.48 24.91 -4.34
C CYS A 29 -16.38 24.10 -5.04
N GLU A 30 -15.27 24.74 -5.37
CA GLU A 30 -14.05 24.10 -5.88
C GLU A 30 -13.43 23.22 -4.77
N CYS A 31 -14.11 22.14 -4.43
CA CYS A 31 -13.50 21.00 -3.78
C CYS A 31 -12.68 20.31 -4.89
N LEU A 32 -11.41 20.69 -4.99
CA LEU A 32 -10.42 20.05 -5.84
C LEU A 32 -10.57 18.53 -5.74
N HIS A 33 -10.89 17.91 -6.87
CA HIS A 33 -10.98 16.48 -7.05
C HIS A 33 -9.62 15.84 -6.71
N ALA A 34 -9.46 15.36 -5.48
CA ALA A 34 -8.35 14.52 -5.05
C ALA A 34 -8.56 13.09 -5.56
N ASN A 35 -8.56 12.91 -6.88
CA ASN A 35 -8.44 11.63 -7.54
C ASN A 35 -6.99 11.47 -8.02
N SER A 36 -6.07 11.27 -7.09
CA SER A 36 -4.79 10.64 -7.39
C SER A 36 -4.42 9.75 -6.22
N LEU A 37 -4.68 8.47 -6.44
CA LEU A 37 -4.21 7.35 -5.62
C LEU A 37 -2.69 7.45 -5.49
N ASP A 38 -2.23 7.83 -4.31
CA ASP A 38 -0.90 7.46 -3.84
C ASP A 38 -1.03 7.05 -2.37
N SER A 39 -0.64 5.82 -2.11
CA SER A 39 -0.75 5.13 -0.84
C SER A 39 0.05 5.85 0.25
N GLY A 40 -0.55 6.01 1.43
CA GLY A 40 0.17 6.48 2.64
C GLY A 40 -0.08 7.94 3.06
N SER A 41 -1.04 8.62 2.46
CA SER A 41 -1.46 9.96 2.87
C SER A 41 -2.30 9.93 4.15
N VAL A 42 -1.64 9.84 5.32
CA VAL A 42 -2.23 10.16 6.64
C VAL A 42 -3.11 11.39 6.50
N HIS A 43 -4.43 11.25 6.71
CA HIS A 43 -5.41 12.35 6.82
C HIS A 43 -4.92 13.71 6.30
N ARG A 44 -4.59 13.79 5.00
CA ARG A 44 -4.09 15.01 4.39
C ARG A 44 -5.26 16.01 4.45
N ILE A 45 -5.02 17.20 5.01
CA ILE A 45 -5.94 18.36 5.05
C ILE A 45 -7.00 18.35 6.18
N GLY A 46 -6.66 17.89 7.40
CA GLY A 46 -7.51 18.12 8.58
C GLY A 46 -7.25 19.47 9.26
N SER A 47 -6.03 19.63 9.81
CA SER A 47 -5.69 20.73 10.73
C SER A 47 -5.75 22.12 10.12
N ALA A 48 -5.18 22.29 8.92
CA ALA A 48 -5.19 23.53 8.13
C ALA A 48 -6.57 24.09 7.89
N HIS A 49 -7.53 23.20 7.68
CA HIS A 49 -8.91 23.59 7.43
C HIS A 49 -9.57 24.15 8.69
N TYR A 50 -9.22 23.64 9.88
CA TYR A 50 -9.92 24.02 11.12
C TYR A 50 -9.69 25.46 11.55
N GLY A 51 -8.47 26.00 11.45
CA GLY A 51 -8.21 27.41 11.80
C GLY A 51 -9.03 28.38 10.93
N ARG A 52 -9.05 28.13 9.62
CA ARG A 52 -9.82 28.90 8.66
C ARG A 52 -11.33 28.70 8.85
N CYS A 53 -11.80 27.46 8.94
CA CYS A 53 -13.20 27.14 9.18
C CYS A 53 -13.72 27.72 10.49
N ARG A 54 -12.90 27.81 11.54
CA ARG A 54 -13.30 28.44 12.79
C ARG A 54 -13.73 29.89 12.57
N SER A 55 -12.92 30.66 11.83
CA SER A 55 -13.28 32.05 11.50
C SER A 55 -14.53 32.14 10.63
N GLU A 56 -14.62 31.32 9.60
CA GLU A 56 -15.75 31.32 8.66
C GLU A 56 -17.06 30.90 9.37
N PHE A 57 -17.03 29.85 10.19
CA PHE A 57 -18.19 29.41 10.98
C PHE A 57 -18.57 30.39 12.08
N SER A 58 -17.61 31.10 12.68
CA SER A 58 -17.94 32.16 13.65
C SER A 58 -18.70 33.32 12.99
N ILE A 59 -18.30 33.68 11.76
CA ILE A 59 -19.00 34.70 10.95
C ILE A 59 -20.41 34.19 10.58
N ILE A 60 -20.51 32.97 10.04
CA ILE A 60 -21.80 32.39 9.62
C ILE A 60 -22.76 32.22 10.80
N ALA A 61 -22.26 31.80 11.95
CA ALA A 61 -23.07 31.56 13.14
C ALA A 61 -23.35 32.85 13.95
N GLU A 62 -22.76 33.99 13.55
CA GLU A 62 -22.81 35.28 14.25
C GLU A 62 -22.44 35.18 15.75
N LYS A 63 -21.61 34.19 16.10
CA LYS A 63 -21.19 33.91 17.48
C LYS A 63 -19.85 33.21 17.49
N PRO A 64 -19.10 33.24 18.61
CA PRO A 64 -17.86 32.48 18.73
C PRO A 64 -18.11 30.99 18.44
N PHE A 65 -17.40 30.45 17.45
CA PHE A 65 -17.40 29.04 17.11
C PHE A 65 -16.05 28.43 17.50
N ALA A 66 -16.08 27.26 18.12
CA ALA A 66 -14.91 26.47 18.46
C ALA A 66 -14.96 25.15 17.70
N ILE A 67 -13.83 24.76 17.11
CA ILE A 67 -13.65 23.43 16.52
C ILE A 67 -12.75 22.65 17.47
N GLU A 68 -13.29 21.61 18.06
CA GLU A 68 -12.54 20.71 18.93
C GLU A 68 -12.05 19.50 18.14
N VAL A 69 -10.76 19.22 18.26
CA VAL A 69 -10.09 18.07 17.63
C VAL A 69 -9.48 17.18 18.72
N PRO A 70 -10.32 16.58 19.59
CA PRO A 70 -9.86 15.89 20.81
C PRO A 70 -8.91 14.72 20.54
N PHE A 71 -8.96 14.17 19.32
CA PHE A 71 -8.15 13.02 18.89
C PHE A 71 -6.99 13.40 17.96
N LEU A 72 -6.63 14.69 17.85
CA LEU A 72 -5.56 15.15 16.94
C LEU A 72 -4.23 14.41 17.14
N TRP A 73 -3.87 14.14 18.40
CA TRP A 73 -2.62 13.47 18.78
C TRP A 73 -2.80 11.99 19.11
N TYR A 74 -3.95 11.43 18.73
CA TYR A 74 -4.30 10.04 18.98
C TYR A 74 -4.13 9.24 17.70
N THR A 75 -3.41 8.13 17.81
CA THR A 75 -3.44 7.07 16.82
C THR A 75 -4.80 6.35 16.86
N LYS A 76 -5.09 5.52 15.86
CA LYS A 76 -6.28 4.65 15.90
C LYS A 76 -6.30 3.77 17.14
N SER A 77 -5.15 3.23 17.57
CA SER A 77 -5.07 2.42 18.79
C SER A 77 -5.34 3.25 20.05
N ASP A 78 -4.90 4.51 20.11
CA ASP A 78 -5.18 5.39 21.25
C ASP A 78 -6.67 5.72 21.34
N VAL A 79 -7.33 5.96 20.20
CA VAL A 79 -8.79 6.16 20.15
C VAL A 79 -9.50 4.92 20.68
N VAL A 80 -9.10 3.73 20.23
CA VAL A 80 -9.70 2.46 20.71
C VAL A 80 -9.44 2.26 22.20
N ALA A 81 -8.21 2.49 22.67
CA ALA A 81 -7.84 2.35 24.08
C ALA A 81 -8.59 3.33 24.97
N SER A 82 -8.78 4.58 24.53
CA SER A 82 -9.58 5.58 25.24
C SER A 82 -11.04 5.15 25.33
N LEU A 83 -11.61 4.63 24.25
CA LEU A 83 -13.00 4.21 24.19
C LEU A 83 -13.26 2.96 25.05
N THR A 84 -12.36 1.98 25.04
CA THR A 84 -12.49 0.78 25.89
C THR A 84 -12.18 1.07 27.36
N GLY A 85 -11.20 1.93 27.64
CA GLY A 85 -10.87 2.39 29.00
C GLY A 85 -12.03 3.14 29.67
N ALA A 86 -12.86 3.83 28.88
CA ALA A 86 -14.10 4.47 29.35
C ALA A 86 -15.29 3.50 29.48
N GLY A 87 -15.10 2.19 29.24
CA GLY A 87 -16.17 1.18 29.33
C GLY A 87 -17.10 1.15 28.10
N HIS A 88 -16.77 1.83 27.00
CA HIS A 88 -17.61 1.95 25.82
C HIS A 88 -17.24 0.98 24.68
N GLY A 89 -16.56 -0.14 24.97
CA GLY A 89 -16.10 -1.11 23.96
C GLY A 89 -17.18 -1.64 23.01
N LEU A 90 -18.44 -1.69 23.46
CA LEU A 90 -19.60 -2.05 22.64
C LEU A 90 -19.84 -1.14 21.43
N LEU A 91 -19.30 0.08 21.43
CA LEU A 91 -19.39 1.00 20.28
C LEU A 91 -18.52 0.57 19.10
N LEU A 92 -17.50 -0.28 19.33
CA LEU A 92 -16.66 -0.80 18.26
C LEU A 92 -17.52 -1.58 17.26
N PRO A 93 -18.18 -2.70 17.59
CA PRO A 93 -18.97 -3.46 16.61
C PRO A 93 -20.15 -2.68 16.00
N SER A 94 -20.66 -1.63 16.66
CA SER A 94 -21.77 -0.81 16.14
C SER A 94 -21.33 0.35 15.23
N SER A 95 -20.03 0.64 15.13
CA SER A 95 -19.50 1.70 14.27
C SER A 95 -19.08 1.16 12.91
N VAL A 96 -19.26 1.97 11.86
CA VAL A 96 -18.81 1.65 10.50
C VAL A 96 -17.65 2.56 10.12
N SER A 97 -16.47 1.97 9.89
CA SER A 97 -15.30 2.71 9.38
C SER A 97 -15.05 2.48 7.89
N CYS A 98 -15.66 1.44 7.31
CA CYS A 98 -15.45 1.01 5.93
C CYS A 98 -15.68 2.17 4.93
N SER A 99 -14.83 2.29 3.90
CA SER A 99 -15.05 3.20 2.77
C SER A 99 -15.94 2.59 1.67
N HIS A 100 -16.15 1.27 1.69
CA HIS A 100 -16.94 0.53 0.70
C HIS A 100 -18.34 0.19 1.25
N THR A 101 -19.04 1.18 1.82
CA THR A 101 -20.33 1.00 2.50
C THR A 101 -21.49 0.63 1.57
N TYR A 102 -21.33 0.80 0.26
CA TYR A 102 -22.38 0.58 -0.74
C TYR A 102 -22.34 -0.80 -1.42
N ASN A 103 -21.36 -1.65 -1.13
CA ASN A 103 -21.25 -2.99 -1.73
C ASN A 103 -22.23 -3.99 -1.06
N SER A 104 -23.45 -3.96 -1.57
CA SER A 104 -24.69 -4.52 -0.99
C SER A 104 -24.90 -6.02 -1.28
N GLY A 105 -23.84 -6.83 -1.19
CA GLY A 105 -23.91 -8.27 -1.47
C GLY A 105 -23.92 -9.19 -0.24
N THR A 106 -23.61 -8.65 0.94
CA THR A 106 -23.43 -9.44 2.18
C THR A 106 -24.08 -8.74 3.37
N ASN A 107 -24.35 -9.49 4.46
CA ASN A 107 -24.81 -8.92 5.73
C ASN A 107 -23.66 -8.28 6.55
N ALA A 108 -22.45 -8.18 5.99
CA ALA A 108 -21.30 -7.59 6.66
C ALA A 108 -21.36 -6.06 6.60
N THR A 109 -20.90 -5.39 7.66
CA THR A 109 -20.84 -3.92 7.74
C THR A 109 -19.52 -3.35 7.18
N HIS A 110 -18.51 -4.21 7.00
CA HIS A 110 -17.18 -3.86 6.54
C HIS A 110 -16.75 -4.77 5.39
N CYS A 111 -16.00 -4.25 4.40
CA CYS A 111 -15.45 -5.09 3.34
C CYS A 111 -14.28 -5.97 3.83
N GLY A 112 -13.49 -5.45 4.77
CA GLY A 112 -12.32 -6.12 5.33
C GLY A 112 -10.99 -5.81 4.64
N GLU A 113 -10.99 -5.29 3.41
CA GLU A 113 -9.77 -5.09 2.61
C GLU A 113 -9.38 -3.63 2.35
N CYS A 114 -10.31 -2.68 2.52
CA CYS A 114 -9.98 -1.26 2.34
C CYS A 114 -9.07 -0.74 3.46
N PHE A 115 -8.35 0.36 3.21
CA PHE A 115 -7.46 1.00 4.18
C PHE A 115 -8.14 1.23 5.54
N GLN A 116 -9.38 1.72 5.54
CA GLN A 116 -10.11 2.00 6.78
C GLN A 116 -10.44 0.74 7.59
N CYS A 117 -10.70 -0.39 6.91
CA CYS A 117 -10.91 -1.68 7.59
C CYS A 117 -9.60 -2.20 8.17
N LEU A 118 -8.50 -2.12 7.42
CA LEU A 118 -7.19 -2.52 7.90
C LEU A 118 -6.75 -1.70 9.12
N ASP A 119 -6.80 -0.37 9.02
CA ASP A 119 -6.42 0.54 10.11
C ASP A 119 -7.28 0.31 11.36
N ARG A 120 -8.58 0.13 11.18
CA ARG A 120 -9.50 -0.24 12.26
C ARG A 120 -9.07 -1.52 12.97
N ARG A 121 -8.83 -2.61 12.24
CA ARG A 121 -8.45 -3.90 12.85
C ARG A 121 -7.09 -3.80 13.52
N ILE A 122 -6.11 -3.18 12.89
CA ILE A 122 -4.80 -2.94 13.50
C ILE A 122 -4.91 -2.12 14.77
N GLY A 123 -5.69 -1.03 14.76
CA GLY A 123 -5.95 -0.22 15.94
C GLY A 123 -6.60 -0.99 17.09
N ILE A 124 -7.59 -1.85 16.79
CA ILE A 124 -8.24 -2.69 17.80
C ILE A 124 -7.26 -3.70 18.42
N TYR A 125 -6.47 -4.40 17.60
CA TYR A 125 -5.47 -5.36 18.11
C TYR A 125 -4.32 -4.66 18.84
N GLY A 126 -3.89 -3.50 18.35
CA GLY A 126 -2.86 -2.65 18.95
C GLY A 126 -3.23 -2.16 20.34
N ALA A 127 -4.52 -1.85 20.54
CA ALA A 127 -5.10 -1.50 21.84
C ALA A 127 -5.39 -2.71 22.75
N GLY A 128 -5.25 -3.95 22.26
CA GLY A 128 -5.60 -5.15 23.02
C GLY A 128 -7.12 -5.33 23.19
N ALA A 129 -7.92 -4.76 22.29
CA ALA A 129 -9.38 -4.75 22.35
C ALA A 129 -10.03 -5.77 21.37
N TYR A 130 -9.28 -6.79 20.95
CA TYR A 130 -9.66 -7.77 19.92
C TYR A 130 -10.91 -8.59 20.27
N GLN A 131 -11.30 -8.68 21.55
CA GLN A 131 -12.57 -9.26 21.97
C GLN A 131 -13.80 -8.55 21.37
N TRP A 132 -13.63 -7.30 20.90
CA TRP A 132 -14.67 -6.52 20.24
C TRP A 132 -14.58 -6.56 18.70
N ASP A 133 -13.55 -7.19 18.13
CA ASP A 133 -13.37 -7.35 16.67
C ASP A 133 -13.94 -8.68 16.19
N ASN A 134 -15.26 -8.75 16.02
CA ASN A 134 -15.91 -9.96 15.51
C ASN A 134 -15.68 -10.10 13.99
N GLU A 135 -15.18 -11.28 13.57
CA GLU A 135 -14.95 -11.60 12.16
C GLU A 135 -16.20 -11.47 11.30
N SER A 136 -17.39 -11.75 11.85
CA SER A 136 -18.67 -11.66 11.13
C SER A 136 -19.04 -10.23 10.70
N LEU A 137 -18.32 -9.21 11.17
CA LEU A 137 -18.49 -7.83 10.73
C LEU A 137 -17.92 -7.59 9.33
N TYR A 138 -17.00 -8.44 8.88
CA TYR A 138 -16.23 -8.26 7.65
C TYR A 138 -16.68 -9.24 6.58
N ALA A 139 -16.85 -8.76 5.36
CA ALA A 139 -17.11 -9.61 4.20
C ALA A 139 -15.92 -10.54 3.92
N THR A 140 -14.70 -10.02 4.15
CA THR A 140 -13.46 -10.79 4.07
C THR A 140 -12.64 -10.65 5.35
N ASN A 141 -12.32 -11.78 5.99
CA ASN A 141 -11.35 -11.80 7.09
C ASN A 141 -9.91 -11.84 6.53
N ILE A 142 -9.36 -10.69 6.16
CA ILE A 142 -8.01 -10.61 5.56
C ILE A 142 -6.87 -11.05 6.48
N ILE A 143 -7.11 -11.23 7.79
CA ILE A 143 -6.05 -11.69 8.72
C ILE A 143 -5.61 -13.10 8.34
N THR A 144 -6.59 -14.01 8.21
CA THR A 144 -6.36 -15.44 8.00
C THR A 144 -6.72 -15.90 6.59
N SER A 145 -7.57 -15.16 5.88
CA SER A 145 -7.99 -15.48 4.51
C SER A 145 -7.24 -14.64 3.49
N SER A 146 -7.18 -15.15 2.25
CA SER A 146 -6.57 -14.45 1.13
C SER A 146 -7.21 -13.08 0.89
N ILE A 147 -6.39 -12.06 0.63
CA ILE A 147 -6.88 -10.74 0.21
C ILE A 147 -7.27 -10.82 -1.27
N PRO A 148 -8.56 -10.65 -1.62
CA PRO A 148 -9.04 -10.96 -2.96
C PRO A 148 -8.64 -9.91 -3.99
N SER A 149 -8.57 -8.63 -3.62
CA SER A 149 -8.25 -7.55 -4.55
C SER A 149 -6.76 -7.20 -4.56
N ALA A 150 -6.23 -6.91 -5.76
CA ALA A 150 -4.91 -6.33 -5.97
C ALA A 150 -4.70 -5.02 -5.17
N GLU A 151 -5.73 -4.17 -5.14
CA GLU A 151 -5.74 -2.94 -4.35
C GLU A 151 -5.59 -3.23 -2.85
N GLY A 152 -6.37 -4.19 -2.31
CA GLY A 152 -6.28 -4.60 -0.91
C GLY A 152 -4.90 -5.13 -0.53
N LYS A 153 -4.25 -5.90 -1.42
CA LYS A 153 -2.87 -6.38 -1.20
C LYS A 153 -1.88 -5.23 -1.12
N THR A 154 -2.02 -4.26 -2.02
CA THR A 154 -1.18 -3.05 -2.07
C THR A 154 -1.35 -2.22 -0.82
N ILE A 155 -2.61 -1.97 -0.40
CA ILE A 155 -2.96 -1.30 0.84
C ILE A 155 -2.31 -1.99 2.04
N ALA A 156 -2.42 -3.32 2.14
CA ALA A 156 -1.83 -4.08 3.23
C ALA A 156 -0.30 -3.93 3.27
N VAL A 157 0.36 -4.10 2.13
CA VAL A 157 1.82 -3.97 2.05
C VAL A 157 2.29 -2.56 2.39
N ASP A 158 1.67 -1.53 1.82
CA ASP A 158 2.10 -0.15 2.01
C ASP A 158 1.81 0.36 3.43
N TYR A 159 0.68 -0.06 4.03
CA TYR A 159 0.37 0.23 5.43
C TYR A 159 1.45 -0.35 6.35
N LEU A 160 1.81 -1.62 6.15
CA LEU A 160 2.84 -2.29 6.96
C LEU A 160 4.23 -1.70 6.73
N ARG A 161 4.56 -1.33 5.49
CA ARG A 161 5.83 -0.69 5.14
C ARG A 161 5.96 0.67 5.83
N GLN A 162 4.93 1.50 5.79
CA GLN A 162 4.93 2.80 6.47
C GLN A 162 5.07 2.64 7.99
N ALA A 163 4.34 1.71 8.59
CA ALA A 163 4.47 1.42 10.02
C ALA A 163 5.86 0.92 10.41
N ALA A 164 6.48 0.07 9.57
CA ALA A 164 7.85 -0.40 9.77
C ALA A 164 8.85 0.76 9.66
N ASN A 165 8.67 1.65 8.70
CA ASN A 165 9.49 2.86 8.55
C ASN A 165 9.41 3.73 9.81
N PHE A 166 8.22 4.12 10.25
CA PHE A 166 8.05 4.93 11.46
C PHE A 166 8.58 4.27 12.74
N SER A 167 8.57 2.93 12.81
CA SER A 167 9.13 2.19 13.95
C SER A 167 10.66 2.19 13.98
N ASN A 168 11.32 2.29 12.83
CA ASN A 168 12.77 2.13 12.70
C ASN A 168 13.51 3.44 12.46
N TRP A 169 12.82 4.47 11.97
CA TRP A 169 13.43 5.78 11.75
C TRP A 169 13.79 6.44 13.07
N ASN A 170 14.82 7.29 13.03
CA ASN A 170 15.02 8.31 14.05
C ASN A 170 14.37 9.61 13.58
N GLN A 171 14.16 10.53 14.52
CA GLN A 171 13.49 11.79 14.27
C GLN A 171 14.13 12.64 13.16
N ARG A 172 15.48 12.70 13.11
CA ARG A 172 16.19 13.47 12.07
C ARG A 172 15.94 12.89 10.68
N TYR A 173 15.96 11.56 10.56
CA TYR A 173 15.66 10.91 9.30
C TYR A 173 14.19 11.12 8.92
N PHE A 174 13.26 10.97 9.86
CA PHE A 174 11.84 11.28 9.65
C PHE A 174 11.62 12.68 9.08
N TYR A 175 12.23 13.72 9.69
CA TYR A 175 12.13 15.09 9.20
C TYR A 175 12.62 15.22 7.75
N SER A 176 13.76 14.59 7.42
CA SER A 176 14.29 14.64 6.05
C SER A 176 13.40 13.93 5.02
N GLN A 177 12.72 12.85 5.42
CA GLN A 177 11.87 12.06 4.52
C GLN A 177 10.48 12.67 4.34
N MET A 178 9.97 13.38 5.35
CA MET A 178 8.62 13.93 5.39
C MET A 178 8.62 15.46 5.22
N LEU A 179 9.71 16.05 4.74
CA LEU A 179 9.91 17.50 4.74
C LEU A 179 8.78 18.23 4.01
N ASP A 180 8.38 17.73 2.84
CA ASP A 180 7.33 18.34 2.03
C ASP A 180 5.97 18.28 2.75
N GLU A 181 5.62 17.12 3.33
CA GLU A 181 4.39 16.98 4.11
C GLU A 181 4.38 17.83 5.38
N LEU A 182 5.51 17.90 6.08
CA LEU A 182 5.64 18.70 7.30
C LEU A 182 5.49 20.19 6.98
N GLN A 183 6.09 20.69 5.89
CA GLN A 183 5.92 22.07 5.46
C GLN A 183 4.46 22.42 5.16
N MET A 184 3.69 21.49 4.57
CA MET A 184 2.27 21.70 4.33
C MET A 184 1.42 21.82 5.61
N LEU A 185 1.92 21.36 6.75
CA LEU A 185 1.23 21.40 8.05
C LEU A 185 1.62 22.62 8.89
N LEU A 186 2.72 23.30 8.57
CA LEU A 186 3.16 24.48 9.30
C LEU A 186 2.19 25.65 9.12
N GLY A 187 1.91 26.36 10.22
CA GLY A 187 0.95 27.48 10.25
C GLY A 187 -0.52 27.07 10.34
N TRP A 188 -0.80 25.77 10.35
CA TRP A 188 -2.14 25.22 10.22
C TRP A 188 -2.61 24.42 11.44
N VAL A 189 -1.71 24.05 12.34
CA VAL A 189 -2.02 23.31 13.57
C VAL A 189 -2.19 24.31 14.72
N PRO A 190 -3.40 24.45 15.30
CA PRO A 190 -3.62 25.40 16.38
C PRO A 190 -2.75 25.11 17.60
N GLY A 191 -2.18 26.16 18.21
CA GLY A 191 -1.42 26.06 19.45
C GLY A 191 0.04 25.66 19.29
N TYR A 192 0.58 25.60 18.07
CA TYR A 192 1.99 25.30 17.80
C TYR A 192 2.61 26.43 16.96
N GLU A 193 3.24 27.39 17.65
CA GLU A 193 3.98 28.49 17.02
C GLU A 193 5.44 28.09 16.72
N ASP A 194 6.00 27.12 17.47
CA ASP A 194 7.31 26.53 17.23
C ASP A 194 7.20 25.34 16.26
N GLU A 195 7.84 25.47 15.10
CA GLU A 195 7.94 24.41 14.09
C GLU A 195 8.55 23.13 14.67
N ASN A 196 9.59 23.24 15.50
CA ASN A 196 10.27 22.06 16.04
C ASN A 196 9.33 21.30 16.98
N GLU A 197 8.57 22.02 17.82
CA GLU A 197 7.59 21.39 18.71
C GLU A 197 6.50 20.66 17.90
N LEU A 198 6.02 21.26 16.80
CA LEU A 198 5.04 20.60 15.95
C LEU A 198 5.59 19.33 15.30
N VAL A 199 6.80 19.41 14.76
CA VAL A 199 7.51 18.26 14.16
C VAL A 199 7.70 17.16 15.20
N ASP A 200 8.08 17.51 16.42
CA ASP A 200 8.25 16.56 17.53
C ASP A 200 6.94 15.82 17.85
N LYS A 201 5.81 16.53 17.86
CA LYS A 201 4.49 15.93 18.09
C LYS A 201 4.04 15.01 16.98
N ILE A 202 4.27 15.40 15.73
CA ILE A 202 3.94 14.56 14.57
C ILE A 202 4.84 13.32 14.57
N TRP A 203 6.13 13.48 14.86
CA TRP A 203 7.06 12.37 15.00
C TRP A 203 6.63 11.40 16.09
N ASP A 204 6.27 11.90 17.28
CA ASP A 204 5.76 11.06 18.37
C ASP A 204 4.52 10.27 17.94
N LEU A 205 3.56 10.91 17.25
CA LEU A 205 2.37 10.24 16.73
C LEU A 205 2.72 9.11 15.74
N CYS A 206 3.57 9.39 14.76
CA CYS A 206 4.01 8.42 13.75
C CYS A 206 4.80 7.25 14.39
N SER A 207 5.74 7.56 15.28
CA SER A 207 6.57 6.57 15.97
C SER A 207 5.72 5.65 16.86
N ARG A 208 4.78 6.22 17.62
CA ARG A 208 3.81 5.45 18.42
C ARG A 208 2.93 4.56 17.55
N HIS A 209 2.44 5.08 16.43
CA HIS A 209 1.66 4.30 15.46
C HIS A 209 2.45 3.08 14.99
N GLY A 210 3.69 3.26 14.52
CA GLY A 210 4.54 2.14 14.10
C GLY A 210 4.70 1.07 15.20
N GLY A 211 5.01 1.50 16.42
CA GLY A 211 5.14 0.60 17.56
C GLY A 211 3.84 -0.14 17.93
N GLN A 212 2.68 0.49 17.74
CA GLN A 212 1.36 -0.12 17.97
C GLN A 212 1.01 -1.13 16.88
N VAL A 213 1.29 -0.83 15.61
CA VAL A 213 1.12 -1.79 14.51
C VAL A 213 1.97 -3.03 14.78
N ALA A 214 3.23 -2.88 15.18
CA ALA A 214 4.10 -4.02 15.53
C ALA A 214 3.55 -4.86 16.70
N ARG A 215 2.85 -4.26 17.66
CA ARG A 215 2.16 -4.99 18.74
C ARG A 215 0.89 -5.69 18.24
N ALA A 216 0.12 -5.01 17.39
CA ALA A 216 -1.08 -5.58 16.79
C ALA A 216 -0.76 -6.85 15.99
N LEU A 217 0.27 -6.80 15.15
CA LEU A 217 0.69 -7.95 14.33
C LEU A 217 1.17 -9.13 15.17
N ARG A 218 1.96 -8.88 16.23
CA ARG A 218 2.36 -9.94 17.18
C ARG A 218 1.14 -10.63 17.77
N ARG A 219 0.16 -9.84 18.20
CA ARG A 219 -1.09 -10.37 18.77
C ARG A 219 -1.94 -11.11 17.74
N MET A 220 -2.03 -10.62 16.50
CA MET A 220 -2.72 -11.32 15.42
C MET A 220 -2.10 -12.69 15.17
N ARG A 221 -0.76 -12.78 15.15
CA ARG A 221 -0.06 -14.07 15.02
C ARG A 221 -0.34 -14.99 16.19
N GLU A 222 -0.20 -14.50 17.42
CA GLU A 222 -0.47 -15.28 18.64
C GLU A 222 -1.89 -15.88 18.68
N LEU A 223 -2.88 -15.15 18.18
CA LEU A 223 -4.29 -15.56 18.22
C LEU A 223 -4.72 -16.44 17.05
N HIS A 224 -4.12 -16.27 15.87
CA HIS A 224 -4.66 -16.81 14.62
C HIS A 224 -3.70 -17.69 13.83
N GLU A 225 -2.39 -17.66 14.13
CA GLU A 225 -1.41 -18.51 13.43
C GLU A 225 -1.36 -19.90 14.08
N GLY A 226 -1.91 -20.89 13.37
CA GLY A 226 -1.78 -22.29 13.78
C GLY A 226 -0.36 -22.79 13.55
N VAL A 227 0.30 -23.31 14.58
CA VAL A 227 1.70 -23.77 14.53
C VAL A 227 1.97 -24.78 13.40
N PHE A 228 1.01 -25.63 13.09
CA PHE A 228 1.10 -26.65 12.05
C PHE A 228 0.17 -26.38 10.85
N SER A 229 -0.50 -25.23 10.85
CA SER A 229 -1.45 -24.85 9.81
C SER A 229 -0.77 -23.91 8.83
N PRO A 230 -0.77 -24.21 7.52
CA PRO A 230 -0.25 -23.27 6.55
C PRO A 230 -1.09 -21.99 6.56
N LEU A 231 -0.43 -20.84 6.43
CA LEU A 231 -1.09 -19.55 6.24
C LEU A 231 -1.70 -19.49 4.84
N ALA A 232 -2.91 -18.93 4.74
CA ALA A 232 -3.55 -18.76 3.44
C ALA A 232 -2.70 -17.84 2.54
N PRO A 233 -2.55 -18.17 1.24
CA PRO A 233 -1.86 -17.31 0.28
C PRO A 233 -2.45 -15.90 0.29
N ASP A 234 -1.59 -14.90 0.23
CA ASP A 234 -1.95 -13.48 0.22
C ASP A 234 -2.81 -13.00 1.40
N SER A 235 -2.89 -13.75 2.49
CA SER A 235 -3.44 -13.24 3.75
C SER A 235 -2.50 -12.23 4.39
N LEU A 236 -3.02 -11.34 5.25
CA LEU A 236 -2.20 -10.39 6.00
C LEU A 236 -1.11 -11.10 6.81
N LEU A 237 -1.43 -12.23 7.45
CA LEU A 237 -0.42 -13.01 8.17
C LEU A 237 0.65 -13.60 7.26
N LYS A 238 0.29 -14.02 6.03
CA LYS A 238 1.29 -14.49 5.05
C LYS A 238 2.21 -13.34 4.62
N VAL A 239 1.65 -12.17 4.31
CA VAL A 239 2.40 -10.93 3.99
C VAL A 239 3.38 -10.58 5.12
N VAL A 240 2.95 -10.71 6.38
CA VAL A 240 3.80 -10.48 7.56
C VAL A 240 4.89 -11.52 7.69
N SER A 241 4.54 -12.81 7.55
CA SER A 241 5.47 -13.94 7.66
C SER A 241 6.58 -13.85 6.61
N ASP A 242 6.22 -13.53 5.36
CA ASP A 242 7.16 -13.43 4.24
C ASP A 242 7.93 -12.10 4.22
N ARG A 243 7.53 -11.15 5.08
CA ARG A 243 8.07 -9.78 5.13
C ARG A 243 8.00 -9.07 3.79
N GLU A 244 6.91 -9.28 3.04
CA GLU A 244 6.70 -8.65 1.72
C GLU A 244 6.82 -7.13 1.79
N PHE A 245 6.40 -6.52 2.90
CA PHE A 245 6.46 -5.08 3.13
C PHE A 245 7.87 -4.52 3.31
N LEU A 246 8.87 -5.37 3.59
CA LEU A 246 10.28 -4.99 3.68
C LEU A 246 11.03 -5.13 2.34
N LYS A 247 10.46 -5.83 1.36
CA LYS A 247 11.06 -5.96 0.03
C LYS A 247 11.01 -4.64 -0.71
N ALA A 248 12.04 -4.38 -1.51
CA ALA A 248 12.06 -3.20 -2.36
C ALA A 248 10.89 -3.26 -3.37
N PRO A 249 10.26 -2.12 -3.73
CA PRO A 249 9.17 -2.10 -4.69
C PRO A 249 9.50 -2.83 -6.01
N ILE A 250 10.74 -2.68 -6.49
CA ILE A 250 11.20 -3.32 -7.73
C ILE A 250 11.30 -4.84 -7.62
N GLU A 251 11.73 -5.37 -6.47
CA GLU A 251 11.80 -6.81 -6.24
C GLU A 251 10.40 -7.43 -6.25
N ARG A 252 9.42 -6.75 -5.64
CA ARG A 252 8.03 -7.18 -5.64
C ARG A 252 7.43 -7.20 -7.05
N LEU A 253 7.69 -6.15 -7.84
CA LEU A 253 7.24 -6.08 -9.22
C LEU A 253 7.88 -7.21 -10.06
N VAL A 254 9.19 -7.45 -9.89
CA VAL A 254 9.88 -8.56 -10.55
C VAL A 254 9.20 -9.89 -10.23
N THR A 255 8.91 -10.18 -8.96
CA THR A 255 8.22 -11.41 -8.58
C THR A 255 6.83 -11.52 -9.22
N SER A 256 6.04 -10.44 -9.27
CA SER A 256 4.74 -10.45 -9.96
C SER A 256 4.89 -10.76 -11.46
N ILE A 257 5.89 -10.16 -12.11
CA ILE A 257 6.18 -10.40 -13.53
C ILE A 257 6.65 -11.83 -13.78
N GLU A 258 7.57 -12.35 -12.95
CA GLU A 258 8.04 -13.73 -13.04
C GLU A 258 6.86 -14.71 -12.95
N ASN A 259 5.96 -14.55 -11.98
CA ASN A 259 4.78 -15.40 -11.83
C ASN A 259 3.86 -15.35 -13.06
N CYS A 260 3.61 -14.14 -13.60
CA CYS A 260 2.83 -13.97 -14.83
C CYS A 260 3.47 -14.73 -16.00
N LEU A 261 4.76 -14.52 -16.22
CA LEU A 261 5.51 -15.10 -17.32
C LEU A 261 5.67 -16.62 -17.20
N GLU A 262 5.99 -17.15 -16.01
CA GLU A 262 6.06 -18.58 -15.71
C GLU A 262 4.75 -19.29 -16.03
N SER A 263 3.61 -18.64 -15.76
CA SER A 263 2.30 -19.24 -16.00
C SER A 263 1.85 -19.24 -17.46
N ALA A 264 2.43 -18.36 -18.29
CA ALA A 264 1.91 -18.02 -19.62
C ALA A 264 2.86 -18.36 -20.77
N LEU A 265 4.15 -18.09 -20.64
CA LEU A 265 5.12 -18.35 -21.72
C LEU A 265 5.17 -19.84 -22.12
N PRO A 266 5.14 -20.81 -21.20
CA PRO A 266 5.10 -22.23 -21.58
C PRO A 266 3.86 -22.58 -22.41
N LYS A 267 2.71 -21.96 -22.14
CA LYS A 267 1.47 -22.16 -22.90
C LYS A 267 1.54 -21.51 -24.27
N LEU A 268 2.11 -20.30 -24.33
CA LEU A 268 2.25 -19.55 -25.57
C LEU A 268 3.17 -20.25 -26.57
N PHE A 269 4.26 -20.84 -26.09
CA PHE A 269 5.27 -21.51 -26.92
C PHE A 269 5.12 -23.02 -27.02
N GLN A 270 4.01 -23.57 -26.54
CA GLN A 270 3.75 -25.01 -26.59
C GLN A 270 3.76 -25.56 -28.04
N SER A 271 3.22 -24.78 -28.98
CA SER A 271 3.08 -25.20 -30.39
C SER A 271 4.14 -24.61 -31.31
N VAL A 272 4.55 -23.37 -31.06
CA VAL A 272 5.51 -22.63 -31.89
C VAL A 272 6.51 -21.95 -30.97
N ARG A 273 7.76 -22.38 -31.03
CA ARG A 273 8.86 -21.73 -30.31
C ARG A 273 9.17 -20.35 -30.92
N PRO A 274 9.74 -19.42 -30.16
CA PRO A 274 10.13 -18.12 -30.69
C PRO A 274 11.06 -18.25 -31.90
N ALA A 275 10.90 -17.37 -32.87
CA ALA A 275 11.71 -17.34 -34.08
C ALA A 275 13.10 -16.74 -33.84
N ASN A 276 13.29 -15.93 -32.80
CA ASN A 276 14.56 -15.34 -32.33
C ASN A 276 14.32 -14.58 -31.00
N GLU A 277 15.34 -13.90 -30.49
CA GLU A 277 15.27 -13.09 -29.27
C GLU A 277 14.31 -11.90 -29.40
N ALA A 278 14.23 -11.27 -30.57
CA ALA A 278 13.28 -10.18 -30.82
C ALA A 278 11.83 -10.69 -30.78
N ASP A 279 11.54 -11.84 -31.40
CA ASP A 279 10.20 -12.44 -31.32
C ASP A 279 9.87 -12.86 -29.87
N LEU A 280 10.82 -13.42 -29.11
CA LEU A 280 10.61 -13.68 -27.67
C LEU A 280 10.25 -12.39 -26.91
N ASN A 281 11.00 -11.31 -27.15
CA ASN A 281 10.76 -10.02 -26.51
C ASN A 281 9.41 -9.42 -26.89
N ASP A 282 9.01 -9.46 -28.15
CA ASP A 282 7.71 -8.97 -28.61
C ASP A 282 6.55 -9.75 -27.97
N LYS A 283 6.73 -11.06 -27.71
CA LYS A 283 5.74 -11.89 -27.01
C LYS A 283 5.69 -11.62 -25.52
N ILE A 284 6.82 -11.40 -24.87
CA ILE A 284 6.89 -10.96 -23.47
C ILE A 284 6.17 -9.60 -23.34
N GLU A 285 6.47 -8.66 -24.22
CA GLU A 285 5.84 -7.33 -24.23
C GLU A 285 4.32 -7.43 -24.38
N GLY A 286 3.82 -8.21 -25.34
CA GLY A 286 2.38 -8.40 -25.51
C GLY A 286 1.70 -9.07 -24.31
N LEU A 287 2.38 -9.97 -23.60
CA LEU A 287 1.87 -10.55 -22.36
C LEU A 287 1.82 -9.51 -21.22
N LEU A 288 2.89 -8.74 -21.04
CA LEU A 288 2.95 -7.71 -20.01
C LEU A 288 1.94 -6.59 -20.26
N ASP A 289 1.69 -6.23 -21.52
CA ASP A 289 0.63 -5.28 -21.88
C ASP A 289 -0.76 -5.79 -21.48
N ALA A 290 -1.02 -7.10 -21.56
CA ALA A 290 -2.27 -7.69 -21.13
C ALA A 290 -2.49 -7.61 -19.60
N TRP A 291 -1.41 -7.55 -18.81
CA TRP A 291 -1.46 -7.40 -17.35
C TRP A 291 -1.06 -6.01 -16.86
N ARG A 292 -0.83 -5.05 -17.77
CA ARG A 292 -0.23 -3.76 -17.44
C ARG A 292 -1.04 -3.01 -16.40
N ASP A 293 -2.37 -2.99 -16.54
CA ASP A 293 -3.26 -2.29 -15.60
C ASP A 293 -3.23 -2.91 -14.20
N ASP A 294 -3.18 -4.24 -14.10
CA ASP A 294 -3.12 -4.92 -12.81
C ASP A 294 -1.75 -4.76 -12.15
N LEU A 295 -0.66 -4.86 -12.92
CA LEU A 295 0.70 -4.63 -12.44
C LEU A 295 0.92 -3.18 -11.98
N LEU A 296 0.40 -2.19 -12.72
CA LEU A 296 0.47 -0.78 -12.32
C LEU A 296 -0.41 -0.48 -11.11
N ARG A 297 -1.55 -1.17 -10.96
CA ARG A 297 -2.38 -1.06 -9.77
C ARG A 297 -1.68 -1.63 -8.52
N GLU A 298 -0.95 -2.75 -8.67
CA GLU A 298 -0.22 -3.39 -7.57
C GLU A 298 1.12 -2.71 -7.22
N HIS A 299 1.79 -2.14 -8.23
CA HIS A 299 3.12 -1.55 -8.13
C HIS A 299 3.17 -0.16 -8.78
N PRO A 300 2.38 0.82 -8.30
CA PRO A 300 2.24 2.13 -8.95
C PRO A 300 3.53 2.98 -8.92
N SER A 301 4.47 2.66 -8.03
CA SER A 301 5.70 3.42 -7.82
C SER A 301 6.85 3.05 -8.76
N VAL A 302 6.79 1.90 -9.44
CA VAL A 302 7.88 1.39 -10.28
C VAL A 302 7.45 1.36 -11.74
N PRO A 303 7.95 2.28 -12.59
CA PRO A 303 7.76 2.16 -14.03
C PRO A 303 8.51 0.94 -14.56
N PHE A 304 7.92 0.25 -15.54
CA PHE A 304 8.53 -0.90 -16.19
C PHE A 304 8.28 -0.93 -17.71
N GLY A 305 9.21 -1.54 -18.43
CA GLY A 305 9.14 -1.67 -19.87
C GLY A 305 10.26 -2.51 -20.46
N ARG A 306 10.20 -2.68 -21.78
CA ARG A 306 11.23 -3.41 -22.54
C ARG A 306 12.55 -2.63 -22.55
N ALA A 307 13.65 -3.35 -22.46
CA ALA A 307 14.97 -2.74 -22.55
C ALA A 307 15.17 -2.07 -23.93
N GLY A 308 15.34 -0.74 -23.94
CA GLY A 308 15.51 0.07 -25.17
C GLY A 308 14.32 0.96 -25.56
N VAL A 309 13.19 0.89 -24.84
CA VAL A 309 12.07 1.85 -24.97
C VAL A 309 11.99 2.66 -23.68
N VAL A 310 12.96 3.56 -23.45
CA VAL A 310 12.97 4.46 -22.28
C VAL A 310 12.86 5.90 -22.81
N PRO A 311 11.75 6.61 -22.54
CA PRO A 311 11.67 8.04 -22.84
C PRO A 311 12.61 8.83 -21.92
N ASP A 312 13.33 9.82 -22.46
CA ASP A 312 14.34 10.63 -21.75
C ASP A 312 13.84 11.37 -20.48
N PHE A 313 12.52 11.46 -20.26
CA PHE A 313 11.93 12.32 -19.22
C PHE A 313 11.55 11.61 -17.91
N SER A 314 11.86 10.32 -17.71
CA SER A 314 11.40 9.55 -16.53
C SER A 314 12.51 9.01 -15.62
N LEU A 315 13.78 9.38 -15.85
CA LEU A 315 14.98 8.73 -15.27
C LEU A 315 15.14 8.82 -13.74
N ASP A 316 14.31 9.58 -13.01
CA ASP A 316 14.45 9.75 -11.54
C ASP A 316 13.76 8.66 -10.70
N ARG A 317 12.99 7.74 -11.30
CA ARG A 317 12.36 6.61 -10.60
C ARG A 317 12.97 5.31 -11.09
N GLY A 318 13.49 4.47 -10.18
CA GLY A 318 14.13 3.20 -10.53
C GLY A 318 13.30 2.40 -11.54
N HIS A 319 13.82 2.24 -12.76
CA HIS A 319 13.14 1.58 -13.87
C HIS A 319 13.41 0.09 -13.82
N LEU A 320 12.36 -0.70 -14.01
CA LEU A 320 12.51 -2.12 -14.31
C LEU A 320 12.58 -2.30 -15.83
N LEU A 321 13.75 -2.71 -16.33
CA LEU A 321 13.96 -3.09 -17.72
C LEU A 321 13.83 -4.59 -17.87
N ILE A 322 13.09 -5.04 -18.87
CA ILE A 322 12.84 -6.46 -19.11
C ILE A 322 13.51 -6.86 -20.42
N GLU A 323 14.35 -7.88 -20.34
CA GLU A 323 15.17 -8.35 -21.45
C GLU A 323 15.09 -9.88 -21.57
N GLY A 324 14.50 -10.36 -22.65
CA GLY A 324 14.41 -11.76 -22.99
C GLY A 324 15.72 -12.27 -23.59
N LYS A 325 16.15 -13.46 -23.19
CA LYS A 325 17.31 -14.17 -23.72
C LYS A 325 16.90 -15.57 -24.14
N TYR A 326 17.19 -15.96 -25.38
CA TYR A 326 16.70 -17.23 -25.93
C TYR A 326 17.82 -18.21 -26.26
N ILE A 327 17.83 -19.34 -25.55
CA ILE A 327 18.73 -20.47 -25.84
C ILE A 327 18.15 -21.33 -26.95
N ARG A 328 18.92 -21.48 -28.04
CA ARG A 328 18.53 -22.28 -29.21
C ARG A 328 19.75 -22.67 -30.03
N GLY A 329 19.75 -23.86 -30.62
CA GLY A 329 20.74 -24.27 -31.62
C GLY A 329 22.19 -23.95 -31.22
N ALA A 330 22.83 -23.01 -31.92
CA ALA A 330 24.22 -22.57 -31.68
C ALA A 330 24.39 -21.47 -30.61
N THR A 331 23.30 -20.99 -30.01
CA THR A 331 23.32 -20.03 -28.90
C THR A 331 23.49 -20.80 -27.60
N THR A 332 24.75 -20.95 -27.16
CA THR A 332 25.10 -21.66 -25.93
C THR A 332 24.83 -20.80 -24.69
N PRO A 333 24.72 -21.41 -23.49
CA PRO A 333 24.65 -20.67 -22.23
C PRO A 333 25.75 -19.60 -22.08
N SER A 334 26.97 -19.89 -22.54
CA SER A 334 28.08 -18.92 -22.53
C SER A 334 27.78 -17.65 -23.34
N ARG A 335 27.22 -17.78 -24.55
CA ARG A 335 26.86 -16.63 -25.38
C ARG A 335 25.76 -15.78 -24.75
N ILE A 336 24.83 -16.42 -24.05
CA ILE A 336 23.78 -15.73 -23.29
C ILE A 336 24.40 -14.96 -22.12
N THR A 337 25.31 -15.57 -21.36
CA THR A 337 25.99 -14.87 -20.26
C THR A 337 26.82 -13.67 -20.74
N GLU A 338 27.47 -13.78 -21.90
CA GLU A 338 28.19 -12.66 -22.53
C GLU A 338 27.23 -11.54 -22.92
N GLY A 339 26.08 -11.86 -23.53
CA GLY A 339 25.04 -10.89 -23.87
C GLY A 339 24.47 -10.18 -22.65
N MET A 340 24.10 -10.93 -21.61
CA MET A 340 23.60 -10.36 -20.35
C MET A 340 24.62 -9.44 -19.68
N ALA A 341 25.91 -9.79 -19.71
CA ALA A 341 26.97 -8.94 -19.17
C ALA A 341 27.15 -7.65 -19.97
N ALA A 342 27.01 -7.71 -21.29
CA ALA A 342 27.04 -6.54 -22.16
C ALA A 342 25.85 -5.60 -21.86
N ASP A 343 24.65 -6.16 -21.68
CA ASP A 343 23.45 -5.38 -21.35
C ASP A 343 23.58 -4.68 -19.99
N LEU A 344 24.09 -5.36 -18.97
CA LEU A 344 24.38 -4.76 -17.65
C LEU A 344 25.34 -3.56 -17.69
N THR A 345 26.17 -3.48 -18.73
CA THR A 345 27.12 -2.38 -18.96
C THR A 345 26.50 -1.26 -19.81
N LYS A 346 25.56 -1.61 -20.68
CA LYS A 346 24.89 -0.68 -21.61
C LYS A 346 23.84 0.18 -20.93
N TYR A 347 23.06 -0.38 -20.00
CA TYR A 347 21.94 0.34 -19.37
C TYR A 347 22.39 1.20 -18.18
N PRO A 348 21.63 2.28 -17.85
CA PRO A 348 21.94 3.16 -16.72
C PRO A 348 22.11 2.42 -15.40
N GLN A 349 22.91 2.97 -14.47
CA GLN A 349 23.17 2.30 -13.19
C GLN A 349 21.97 2.27 -12.26
N GLU A 350 21.02 3.17 -12.48
CA GLU A 350 19.78 3.36 -11.73
C GLU A 350 18.67 2.38 -12.17
N ALA A 351 18.85 1.71 -13.31
CA ALA A 351 17.92 0.72 -13.81
C ALA A 351 18.21 -0.67 -13.22
N HIS A 352 17.15 -1.39 -12.87
CA HIS A 352 17.22 -2.81 -12.55
C HIS A 352 16.78 -3.62 -13.76
N ILE A 353 17.53 -4.67 -14.11
CA ILE A 353 17.25 -5.50 -15.28
C ILE A 353 16.69 -6.85 -14.86
N LEU A 354 15.50 -7.20 -15.34
CA LEU A 354 14.98 -8.56 -15.29
C LEU A 354 15.35 -9.29 -16.59
N PHE A 355 16.26 -10.26 -16.49
CA PHE A 355 16.58 -11.16 -17.58
C PHE A 355 15.62 -12.35 -17.58
N VAL A 356 14.85 -12.49 -18.66
CA VAL A 356 13.94 -13.63 -18.88
C VAL A 356 14.63 -14.60 -19.84
N VAL A 357 15.30 -15.60 -19.29
CA VAL A 357 16.04 -16.61 -20.05
C VAL A 357 15.11 -17.78 -20.40
N TYR A 358 14.72 -17.89 -21.67
CA TYR A 358 13.95 -19.01 -22.19
C TYR A 358 14.89 -20.14 -22.65
N ASP A 359 14.82 -21.28 -21.97
CA ASP A 359 15.68 -22.46 -22.14
C ASP A 359 14.86 -23.75 -22.35
N PRO A 360 14.22 -23.91 -23.53
CA PRO A 360 13.27 -24.98 -23.75
C PRO A 360 13.86 -26.38 -23.78
N ASP A 361 15.16 -26.47 -24.03
CA ASP A 361 15.87 -27.74 -24.10
C ASP A 361 16.69 -28.00 -22.81
N SER A 362 16.52 -27.17 -21.78
CA SER A 362 17.21 -27.26 -20.49
C SER A 362 18.74 -27.35 -20.62
N ALA A 363 19.31 -26.56 -21.52
CA ALA A 363 20.76 -26.53 -21.75
C ALA A 363 21.53 -25.91 -20.56
N ILE A 364 20.87 -25.08 -19.74
CA ILE A 364 21.42 -24.58 -18.48
C ILE A 364 21.29 -25.67 -17.41
N VAL A 365 22.40 -26.38 -17.18
CA VAL A 365 22.49 -27.46 -16.19
C VAL A 365 22.31 -26.95 -14.76
N ASP A 366 22.94 -25.82 -14.41
CA ASP A 366 22.88 -25.23 -13.07
C ASP A 366 22.27 -23.83 -13.10
N ARG A 367 20.93 -23.79 -13.16
CA ARG A 367 20.16 -22.53 -13.16
C ARG A 367 20.43 -21.71 -11.91
N ALA A 368 20.60 -22.36 -10.75
CA ALA A 368 20.80 -21.69 -9.48
C ALA A 368 22.15 -20.97 -9.42
N ARG A 369 23.20 -21.56 -9.99
CA ARG A 369 24.50 -20.89 -10.13
C ARG A 369 24.43 -19.70 -11.08
N LEU A 370 23.79 -19.84 -12.24
CA LEU A 370 23.61 -18.72 -13.17
C LEU A 370 22.93 -17.53 -12.50
N LYS A 371 21.82 -17.77 -11.78
CA LYS A 371 21.12 -16.73 -11.02
C LYS A 371 22.06 -16.05 -10.02
N ARG A 372 22.73 -16.81 -9.15
CA ARG A 372 23.66 -16.25 -8.14
C ARG A 372 24.80 -15.44 -8.74
N ASP A 373 25.41 -15.92 -9.82
CA ASP A 373 26.59 -15.28 -10.44
C ASP A 373 26.25 -13.90 -11.03
N PHE A 374 25.01 -13.69 -11.47
CA PHE A 374 24.51 -12.39 -11.96
C PHE A 374 23.91 -11.52 -10.86
N GLU A 375 23.01 -12.09 -10.04
CA GLU A 375 22.28 -11.35 -9.02
C GLU A 375 23.21 -10.81 -7.91
N SER A 376 24.32 -11.49 -7.62
CA SER A 376 25.34 -11.03 -6.67
C SER A 376 26.03 -9.72 -7.05
N ARG A 377 25.96 -9.32 -8.33
CA ARG A 377 26.55 -8.07 -8.83
C ARG A 377 25.65 -6.86 -8.57
N GLY A 378 24.43 -7.09 -8.07
CA GLY A 378 23.39 -6.08 -7.90
C GLY A 378 22.84 -5.58 -9.25
N ARG A 379 21.64 -4.98 -9.22
CA ARG A 379 20.96 -4.37 -10.38
C ARG A 379 20.36 -5.33 -11.43
N CYS A 380 20.28 -6.62 -11.15
CA CYS A 380 19.49 -7.52 -11.99
C CYS A 380 18.88 -8.70 -11.23
N THR A 381 17.84 -9.26 -11.83
CA THR A 381 17.22 -10.54 -11.46
C THR A 381 17.20 -11.45 -12.68
N VAL A 382 17.42 -12.76 -12.49
CA VAL A 382 17.43 -13.73 -13.58
C VAL A 382 16.30 -14.74 -13.40
N CYS A 383 15.35 -14.74 -14.33
CA CYS A 383 14.29 -15.73 -14.44
C CYS A 383 14.64 -16.74 -15.53
N VAL A 384 14.72 -18.04 -15.20
CA VAL A 384 15.04 -19.09 -16.18
C VAL A 384 13.84 -19.98 -16.38
N LEU A 385 13.24 -19.88 -17.56
CA LEU A 385 12.00 -20.56 -17.95
C LEU A 385 12.30 -21.75 -18.85
N PRO A 386 11.63 -22.90 -18.63
CA PRO A 386 11.68 -24.03 -19.54
C PRO A 386 10.81 -23.81 -20.77
#